data_AF-A0A6C0JNU3-F1
#
_entry.id   AF-A0A6C0JNU3-F1
#
_cell.length_a   1.000
_cell.length_b   1.000
_cell.length_c   1.000
_cell.angle_alpha   90.00
_cell.angle_beta   90.00
_cell.angle_gamma   90.00
#
_symmetry.space_group_name_H-M   'P 1'
#
loop_
_entity.id
_entity.type
_entity.pdbx_description
1 polymer ?
#
loop_
_entity_poly.entity_id
_entity_poly.type
_entity_poly.pdbx_seq_one_letter_code
_entity_poly.pdbx_strand_id
1 'polypeptide(L)'
;MAKSYVEMLKSQKLNKTYYPDVSINKPTNVDQSNVGKKWTEEEENKLLEELNKNIDIETISKIHKRKIGGIESRQKEIAYKMYMKNVSIDKIILKTKLDYQSIKQIIDSKQSVNTRLRPRPRCHNFKHPVLLETDMIEIKNEIKDLKKSISELSDMMKAVYEFEKM
;
A
#
# COMPACT_ATOMS: atom_id res chain seq x y z
N MET A 1 -48.25 40.19 -28.09
CA MET A 1 -48.14 39.66 -26.72
C MET A 1 -46.75 39.08 -26.53
N ALA A 2 -45.93 39.69 -25.67
CA ALA A 2 -44.55 39.26 -25.41
C ALA A 2 -44.56 37.99 -24.56
N LYS A 3 -43.86 36.94 -25.01
CA LYS A 3 -43.68 35.71 -24.23
C LYS A 3 -42.88 36.03 -22.97
N SER A 4 -43.33 35.50 -21.83
CA SER A 4 -42.69 35.68 -20.52
C SER A 4 -41.24 35.22 -20.54
N TYR A 5 -40.33 35.99 -19.93
CA TYR A 5 -38.89 35.67 -19.83
C TYR A 5 -38.64 34.26 -19.24
N VAL A 6 -39.57 33.77 -18.41
CA VAL A 6 -39.55 32.43 -17.82
C VAL A 6 -39.79 31.32 -18.86
N GLU A 7 -40.56 31.57 -19.92
CA GLU A 7 -40.77 30.60 -21.02
C GLU A 7 -39.54 30.49 -21.92
N MET A 8 -38.81 31.59 -22.12
CA MET A 8 -37.58 31.59 -22.93
C MET A 8 -36.48 30.69 -22.35
N LEU A 9 -36.38 30.62 -21.02
CA LEU A 9 -35.39 29.80 -20.32
C LEU A 9 -35.76 28.30 -20.27
N LYS A 10 -37.03 27.94 -20.50
CA LYS A 10 -37.47 26.54 -20.57
C LYS A 10 -37.13 25.88 -21.91
N SER A 11 -37.03 26.65 -22.99
CA SER A 11 -36.65 26.15 -24.33
C SER A 11 -35.14 25.96 -24.54
N GLN A 12 -34.30 26.28 -23.55
CA GLN A 12 -32.84 26.12 -23.64
C GLN A 12 -32.31 24.81 -22.99
N LYS A 13 -33.19 23.96 -22.46
CA LYS A 13 -32.81 22.65 -21.91
C LYS A 13 -33.16 21.54 -22.90
N LEU A 14 -32.23 21.26 -23.83
CA LEU A 14 -31.88 19.93 -24.38
C LEU A 14 -31.15 20.07 -25.73
N ASN A 15 -29.95 20.65 -25.71
CA ASN A 15 -28.93 20.28 -26.69
C ASN A 15 -27.89 19.42 -25.97
N LYS A 16 -28.24 18.14 -25.75
CA LYS A 16 -27.24 17.11 -25.49
C LYS A 16 -26.45 16.98 -26.77
N THR A 17 -25.29 17.60 -26.84
CA THR A 17 -24.32 17.38 -27.91
C THR A 17 -23.97 15.89 -27.91
N TYR A 18 -24.53 15.20 -28.88
CA TYR A 18 -24.17 13.83 -29.25
C TYR A 18 -22.72 13.86 -29.70
N TYR A 19 -21.81 13.40 -28.84
CA TYR A 19 -20.46 13.06 -29.25
C TYR A 19 -20.56 11.71 -29.96
N PRO A 20 -20.24 11.61 -31.26
CA PRO A 20 -20.11 10.30 -31.89
C PRO A 20 -19.03 9.52 -31.14
N ASP A 21 -19.30 8.25 -30.84
CA ASP A 21 -18.32 7.32 -30.26
C ASP A 21 -17.10 7.25 -31.19
N VAL A 22 -16.13 8.13 -30.94
CA VAL A 22 -14.81 8.03 -31.53
C VAL A 22 -14.13 6.89 -30.79
N SER A 23 -14.22 5.69 -31.37
CA SER A 23 -13.36 4.57 -31.02
C SER A 23 -11.92 5.01 -31.24
N ILE A 24 -11.28 5.54 -30.20
CA ILE A 24 -9.85 5.81 -30.16
C ILE A 24 -9.19 4.44 -30.34
N ASN A 25 -8.70 4.19 -31.55
CA ASN A 25 -7.89 3.03 -31.88
C ASN A 25 -6.71 2.99 -30.90
N LYS A 26 -6.83 2.15 -29.87
CA LYS A 26 -5.78 1.95 -28.88
C LYS A 26 -4.59 1.34 -29.61
N PRO A 27 -3.42 2.00 -29.65
CA PRO A 27 -2.30 1.46 -30.41
C PRO A 27 -1.87 0.11 -29.84
N THR A 28 -2.05 -0.91 -30.69
CA THR A 28 -1.13 -2.01 -30.97
C THR A 28 -0.27 -2.50 -29.81
N ASN A 29 -0.75 -3.57 -29.18
CA ASN A 29 0.00 -4.74 -28.74
C ASN A 29 1.45 -4.48 -28.28
N VAL A 30 1.62 -3.62 -27.28
CA VAL A 30 2.86 -3.61 -26.49
C VAL A 30 2.85 -4.92 -25.73
N ASP A 31 3.85 -5.78 -25.96
CA ASP A 31 4.02 -7.07 -25.27
C ASP A 31 3.91 -6.83 -23.76
N GLN A 32 2.73 -7.16 -23.22
CA GLN A 32 2.34 -7.01 -21.82
C GLN A 32 2.36 -8.38 -21.12
N SER A 33 3.28 -9.25 -21.54
CA SER A 33 3.42 -10.62 -21.02
C SER A 33 3.62 -10.70 -19.51
N ASN A 34 4.00 -9.61 -18.83
CA ASN A 34 4.18 -9.56 -17.38
C ASN A 34 3.03 -8.90 -16.62
N VAL A 35 1.94 -8.50 -17.29
CA VAL A 35 0.74 -8.01 -16.62
C VAL A 35 0.11 -9.14 -15.79
N GLY A 36 -0.23 -8.85 -14.54
CA GLY A 36 -0.82 -9.82 -13.60
C GLY A 36 0.17 -10.77 -12.93
N LYS A 37 1.39 -10.93 -13.46
CA LYS A 37 2.44 -11.73 -12.80
C LYS A 37 2.91 -11.08 -11.51
N LYS A 38 3.29 -11.89 -10.52
CA LYS A 38 3.94 -11.41 -9.28
C LYS A 38 5.23 -10.68 -9.63
N TRP A 39 5.58 -9.67 -8.84
CA TRP A 39 6.87 -8.98 -8.96
C TRP A 39 7.92 -9.77 -8.19
N THR A 40 9.07 -9.99 -8.82
CA THR A 40 10.23 -10.59 -8.14
C THR A 40 11.11 -9.51 -7.53
N GLU A 41 12.01 -9.90 -6.63
CA GLU A 41 12.93 -8.95 -6.01
C GLU A 41 13.92 -8.37 -7.02
N GLU A 42 14.36 -9.18 -7.99
CA GLU A 42 15.23 -8.73 -9.09
C GLU A 42 14.53 -7.70 -9.97
N GLU A 43 13.23 -7.91 -10.26
CA GLU A 43 12.42 -6.93 -10.98
C GLU A 43 12.24 -5.63 -10.17
N GLU A 44 11.98 -5.71 -8.87
CA GLU A 44 11.85 -4.53 -8.00
C GLU A 44 13.19 -3.76 -7.92
N ASN A 45 14.32 -4.45 -7.83
CA ASN A 45 15.65 -3.83 -7.83
C ASN A 45 15.95 -3.13 -9.16
N LYS A 46 15.66 -3.79 -10.29
CA LYS A 46 15.83 -3.21 -11.62
C LYS A 46 14.97 -1.96 -11.80
N LEU A 47 13.72 -1.98 -11.34
CA LEU A 47 12.84 -0.82 -11.36
C LEU A 47 13.46 0.37 -10.59
N LEU A 48 14.01 0.13 -9.40
CA LEU A 48 14.67 1.17 -8.60
C LEU A 48 15.92 1.73 -9.27
N GLU A 49 16.70 0.89 -9.95
CA GLU A 49 17.85 1.34 -10.74
C GLU A 49 17.44 2.24 -11.92
N GLU A 50 16.38 1.86 -12.64
CA GLU A 50 15.86 2.62 -13.77
C GLU A 50 15.32 3.99 -13.32
N LEU A 51 14.61 4.03 -12.19
CA LEU A 51 14.17 5.28 -11.55
C LEU A 51 15.36 6.14 -11.11
N ASN A 52 16.42 5.53 -10.60
CA ASN A 52 17.62 6.27 -10.20
C ASN A 52 18.38 6.86 -11.41
N LYS A 53 18.29 6.21 -12.57
CA LYS A 53 18.78 6.71 -13.86
C LYS A 53 17.86 7.77 -14.49
N ASN A 54 16.78 8.17 -13.79
CA ASN A 54 15.76 9.10 -14.27
C ASN A 54 15.13 8.68 -15.60
N ILE A 55 14.97 7.37 -15.82
CA ILE A 55 14.26 6.83 -16.98
C ILE A 55 12.76 7.12 -16.79
N ASP A 56 12.10 7.56 -17.86
CA ASP A 56 10.68 7.85 -17.84
C ASP A 56 9.81 6.60 -17.59
N ILE A 57 8.71 6.77 -16.86
CA ILE A 57 7.80 5.69 -16.46
C ILE A 57 7.21 4.95 -17.67
N GLU A 58 6.96 5.65 -18.79
CA GLU A 58 6.47 4.99 -20.01
C GLU A 58 7.52 4.01 -20.56
N THR A 59 8.79 4.42 -20.54
CA THR A 59 9.91 3.59 -20.99
C THR A 59 10.12 2.40 -20.06
N ILE A 60 10.11 2.62 -18.75
CA ILE A 60 10.18 1.56 -17.73
C ILE A 60 9.04 0.55 -17.93
N SER A 61 7.82 1.02 -18.24
CA SER A 61 6.67 0.15 -18.48
C SER A 61 6.91 -0.81 -19.66
N LYS A 62 7.57 -0.33 -20.72
CA LYS A 62 7.96 -1.14 -21.89
C LYS A 62 9.07 -2.14 -21.54
N ILE A 63 10.10 -1.71 -20.80
CA ILE A 63 11.21 -2.58 -20.38
C ILE A 63 10.71 -3.74 -19.53
N HIS A 64 9.82 -3.47 -18.58
CA HIS A 64 9.25 -4.46 -17.67
C HIS A 64 8.08 -5.25 -18.27
N LYS A 65 7.59 -4.88 -19.46
CA LYS A 65 6.41 -5.48 -20.11
C LYS A 65 5.15 -5.42 -19.24
N ARG A 66 4.97 -4.29 -18.55
CA ARG A 66 3.87 -4.02 -17.61
C ARG A 66 3.17 -2.71 -17.98
N LYS A 67 1.97 -2.51 -17.43
CA LYS A 67 1.24 -1.25 -17.60
C LYS A 67 1.86 -0.15 -16.75
N ILE A 68 1.78 1.10 -17.20
CA ILE A 68 2.20 2.31 -16.47
C ILE A 68 1.66 2.30 -15.03
N GLY A 69 0.34 2.16 -14.86
CA GLY A 69 -0.26 2.09 -13.52
C GLY A 69 0.24 0.91 -12.66
N GLY A 70 0.75 -0.16 -13.29
CA GLY A 70 1.41 -1.26 -12.59
C GLY A 70 2.80 -0.89 -12.07
N ILE A 71 3.57 -0.11 -12.84
CA ILE A 71 4.86 0.47 -12.42
C ILE A 71 4.63 1.44 -11.25
N GLU A 72 3.73 2.41 -11.41
CA GLU A 72 3.42 3.39 -10.38
C GLU A 72 2.89 2.74 -9.09
N SER A 73 1.99 1.77 -9.22
CA SER A 73 1.47 1.03 -8.07
C SER A 73 2.59 0.29 -7.33
N ARG A 74 3.50 -0.34 -8.08
CA ARG A 74 4.65 -1.03 -7.50
C ARG A 74 5.62 -0.07 -6.80
N GLN A 75 5.91 1.07 -7.41
CA GLN A 75 6.75 2.13 -6.83
C GLN A 75 6.20 2.59 -5.48
N LYS A 76 4.89 2.82 -5.39
CA LYS A 76 4.20 3.17 -4.13
C LYS A 76 4.29 2.04 -3.09
N GLU A 77 4.13 0.80 -3.51
CA GLU A 77 4.24 -0.36 -2.63
C GLU A 77 5.67 -0.52 -2.07
N ILE A 78 6.70 -0.31 -2.90
CA ILE A 78 8.10 -0.32 -2.45
C ILE A 78 8.35 0.81 -1.44
N ALA A 79 7.87 2.02 -1.72
CA ALA A 79 8.00 3.14 -0.78
C ALA A 79 7.39 2.82 0.59
N TYR A 80 6.19 2.23 0.60
CA TYR A 80 5.53 1.81 1.84
C TYR A 80 6.31 0.70 2.56
N LYS A 81 6.81 -0.31 1.85
CA LYS A 81 7.67 -1.36 2.44
C LYS A 81 8.95 -0.79 3.05
N MET A 82 9.57 0.21 2.42
CA MET A 82 10.75 0.89 2.98
C MET A 82 10.41 1.65 4.26
N TYR A 83 9.27 2.34 4.28
CA TYR A 83 8.78 3.02 5.47
C TYR A 83 8.53 2.04 6.63
N MET A 84 7.91 0.88 6.37
CA MET A 84 7.71 -0.19 7.36
C MET A 84 9.03 -0.76 7.91
N LYS A 85 10.13 -0.65 7.15
CA LYS A 85 11.49 -1.01 7.59
C LYS A 85 12.19 0.15 8.34
N ASN A 86 11.45 1.18 8.76
CA ASN A 86 11.94 2.36 9.47
C ASN A 86 13.01 3.15 8.68
N VAL A 87 12.95 3.12 7.34
CA VAL A 87 13.80 3.97 6.50
C VAL A 87 13.26 5.41 6.53
N SER A 88 14.14 6.39 6.68
CA SER A 88 13.80 7.83 6.66
C SER A 88 13.12 8.24 5.35
N ILE A 89 12.13 9.14 5.43
CA ILE A 89 11.36 9.62 4.27
C ILE A 89 12.27 10.18 3.16
N ASP A 90 13.32 10.93 3.50
CA ASP A 90 14.23 11.51 2.51
C ASP A 90 14.94 10.44 1.66
N LYS A 91 15.34 9.32 2.29
CA LYS A 91 15.93 8.18 1.58
C LYS A 91 14.91 7.49 0.67
N ILE A 92 13.64 7.44 1.09
CA ILE A 92 12.55 6.88 0.28
C ILE A 92 12.30 7.76 -0.95
N ILE A 93 12.25 9.09 -0.78
CA ILE A 93 12.16 10.06 -1.88
C ILE A 93 13.31 9.86 -2.86
N LEU A 94 14.55 9.79 -2.35
CA LEU A 94 15.74 9.65 -3.18
C LEU A 94 15.70 8.37 -4.04
N LYS A 95 15.29 7.24 -3.44
CA LYS A 95 15.25 5.92 -4.09
C LYS A 95 14.07 5.76 -5.03
N THR A 96 12.89 6.20 -4.61
CA THR A 96 11.65 5.94 -5.36
C THR A 96 11.26 7.07 -6.29
N LYS A 97 11.87 8.26 -6.18
CA LYS A 97 11.52 9.48 -6.93
C LYS A 97 10.07 9.93 -6.74
N LEU A 98 9.42 9.50 -5.66
CA LEU A 98 8.10 9.99 -5.28
C LEU A 98 8.21 11.28 -4.48
N ASP A 99 7.22 12.15 -4.63
CA ASP A 99 7.09 13.36 -3.82
C ASP A 99 6.72 13.04 -2.37
N TYR A 100 7.11 13.93 -1.44
CA TYR A 100 6.80 13.84 -0.03
C TYR A 100 5.29 13.71 0.22
N GLN A 101 4.45 14.50 -0.47
CA GLN A 101 2.99 14.44 -0.29
C GLN A 101 2.45 13.09 -0.73
N SER A 102 3.00 12.52 -1.81
CA SER A 102 2.61 11.21 -2.30
C SER A 102 2.96 10.12 -1.29
N ILE A 103 4.16 10.16 -0.71
CA ILE A 103 4.59 9.20 0.33
C ILE A 103 3.70 9.31 1.57
N LYS A 104 3.42 10.54 2.02
CA LYS A 104 2.54 10.78 3.16
C LYS A 104 1.13 10.22 2.92
N GLN A 105 0.54 10.49 1.76
CA GLN A 105 -0.77 9.95 1.39
C GLN A 105 -0.79 8.41 1.37
N ILE A 106 0.28 7.77 0.90
CA ILE A 106 0.41 6.31 0.89
C ILE A 106 0.41 5.77 2.33
N ILE A 107 1.19 6.38 3.22
CA ILE A 107 1.26 5.99 4.64
C ILE A 107 -0.11 6.13 5.30
N ASP A 108 -0.74 7.30 5.17
CA ASP A 108 -2.04 7.61 5.79
C ASP A 108 -3.15 6.67 5.25
N SER A 109 -3.15 6.42 3.94
CA SER A 109 -4.14 5.54 3.29
C SER A 109 -4.00 4.09 3.76
N LYS A 110 -2.77 3.59 3.93
CA LYS A 110 -2.53 2.21 4.35
C LYS A 110 -2.77 2.00 5.85
N GLN A 111 -2.45 3.00 6.68
CA GLN A 111 -2.75 2.97 8.12
C GLN A 111 -4.26 3.07 8.41
N SER A 112 -4.99 3.92 7.67
CA SER A 112 -6.44 4.05 7.85
C SER A 112 -7.26 2.87 7.33
N VAL A 113 -6.76 2.12 6.34
CA VAL A 113 -7.39 0.87 5.88
C VAL A 113 -7.25 -0.24 6.92
N ASN A 114 -6.15 -0.29 7.68
CA ASN A 114 -6.00 -1.24 8.78
C ASN A 114 -7.03 -1.01 9.91
N THR A 115 -7.51 0.22 10.10
CA THR A 115 -8.48 0.55 11.17
C THR A 115 -9.94 0.50 10.72
N ARG A 116 -10.22 0.60 9.41
CA ARG A 116 -11.60 0.58 8.87
C ARG A 116 -11.96 -0.77 8.27
N LEU A 117 -12.20 -1.76 9.13
CA LEU A 117 -13.00 -2.93 8.77
C LEU A 117 -14.47 -2.51 8.54
N ARG A 118 -14.78 -1.86 7.42
CA ARG A 118 -16.13 -1.92 6.87
C ARG A 118 -16.16 -3.05 5.85
N PRO A 119 -16.96 -4.11 6.06
CA PRO A 119 -17.04 -5.20 5.10
C PRO A 119 -17.63 -4.63 3.79
N ARG A 120 -16.81 -4.59 2.74
CA ARG A 120 -17.37 -4.50 1.39
C ARG A 120 -18.06 -5.83 1.10
N PRO A 121 -19.35 -5.84 0.71
CA PRO A 121 -19.95 -7.06 0.22
C PRO A 121 -19.39 -7.31 -1.18
N ARG A 122 -18.36 -8.17 -1.28
CA ARG A 122 -18.34 -9.32 -2.21
C ARG A 122 -17.02 -10.10 -2.24
N CYS A 123 -17.21 -11.41 -2.02
CA CYS A 123 -16.61 -12.63 -2.59
C CYS A 123 -15.08 -12.79 -2.73
N HIS A 124 -14.65 -13.94 -2.19
CA HIS A 124 -13.38 -14.67 -2.33
C HIS A 124 -12.31 -14.45 -1.25
N ASN A 125 -12.22 -15.51 -0.43
CA ASN A 125 -11.25 -15.81 0.62
C ASN A 125 -9.80 -15.57 0.18
N PHE A 126 -9.14 -14.59 0.78
CA PHE A 126 -7.70 -14.64 1.01
C PHE A 126 -7.43 -14.08 2.41
N LYS A 127 -7.16 -14.97 3.37
CA LYS A 127 -6.67 -14.61 4.70
C LYS A 127 -5.19 -14.26 4.56
N HIS A 128 -4.81 -12.99 4.67
CA HIS A 128 -3.41 -12.59 4.68
C HIS A 128 -2.90 -12.51 6.14
N PRO A 129 -1.75 -13.09 6.52
CA PRO A 129 -1.40 -13.37 7.93
C PRO A 129 -0.76 -12.21 8.71
N VAL A 130 -0.51 -11.06 8.07
CA VAL A 130 0.57 -10.15 8.47
C VAL A 130 0.25 -9.27 9.70
N LEU A 131 -1.02 -9.10 10.06
CA LEU A 131 -1.40 -8.35 11.27
C LEU A 131 -1.24 -9.16 12.57
N LEU A 132 -1.16 -10.49 12.49
CA LEU A 132 -0.98 -11.33 13.68
C LEU A 132 0.47 -11.38 14.14
N GLU A 133 1.43 -11.14 13.23
CA GLU A 133 2.85 -11.25 13.56
C GLU A 133 3.31 -10.20 14.58
N THR A 134 2.82 -8.96 14.48
CA THR A 134 3.19 -7.87 15.40
C THR A 134 2.68 -8.15 16.81
N ASP A 135 1.40 -8.51 16.91
CA ASP A 135 0.75 -8.80 18.18
C ASP A 135 1.36 -10.07 18.81
N MET A 136 1.71 -11.06 17.99
CA MET A 136 2.44 -12.25 18.46
C MET A 136 3.85 -11.93 18.97
N ILE A 137 4.55 -10.96 18.39
CA ILE A 137 5.87 -10.53 18.86
C ILE A 137 5.74 -9.82 20.21
N GLU A 138 4.76 -8.94 20.36
CA GLU A 138 4.47 -8.23 21.61
C GLU A 138 4.11 -9.22 22.73
N ILE A 139 3.16 -10.13 22.49
CA ILE A 139 2.76 -11.17 23.44
C ILE A 139 3.94 -12.07 23.83
N LYS A 140 4.84 -12.39 22.90
CA LYS A 140 6.05 -13.19 23.21
C LYS A 140 6.99 -12.46 24.16
N ASN A 141 7.14 -11.14 24.02
CA ASN A 141 7.97 -10.34 24.91
C ASN A 141 7.35 -10.26 26.32
N GLU A 142 6.05 -10.02 26.41
CA GLU A 142 5.33 -10.02 27.70
C GLU A 142 5.45 -11.38 28.42
N ILE A 143 5.26 -12.50 27.71
CA ILE A 143 5.44 -13.85 28.27
C ILE A 143 6.87 -14.06 28.79
N LYS A 144 7.88 -13.50 28.10
CA LYS A 144 9.28 -13.61 28.51
C LYS A 144 9.53 -12.87 29.82
N ASP A 145 8.97 -11.68 29.97
CA ASP A 145 9.12 -10.87 31.19
C ASP A 145 8.36 -11.50 32.38
N LEU A 146 7.18 -12.07 32.13
CA LEU A 146 6.43 -12.83 33.14
C LEU A 146 7.20 -14.07 33.61
N LYS A 147 7.81 -14.83 32.69
CA LYS A 147 8.63 -15.99 33.04
C LYS A 147 9.82 -15.63 33.91
N LYS A 148 10.48 -14.50 33.61
CA LYS A 148 11.59 -14.00 34.42
C LYS A 148 11.13 -13.69 35.85
N SER A 149 10.03 -12.96 35.98
CA SER A 149 9.45 -12.59 37.29
C SER A 149 9.06 -13.81 38.12
N ILE A 150 8.47 -14.84 37.48
CA ILE A 150 8.12 -16.11 38.14
C ILE A 150 9.36 -16.86 38.61
N SER A 151 10.44 -16.87 37.81
CA SER A 151 11.70 -17.51 38.20
C SER A 151 12.29 -16.86 39.46
N GLU A 152 12.33 -15.53 39.50
CA GLU A 152 12.84 -14.77 40.64
C GLU A 152 12.01 -15.06 41.91
N LEU A 153 10.67 -15.08 41.79
CA LEU A 153 9.78 -15.44 42.90
C LEU A 153 9.99 -16.87 43.39
N SER A 154 10.13 -17.83 42.46
CA SER A 154 10.41 -19.23 42.79
C SER A 154 11.71 -19.35 43.60
N ASP A 155 12.76 -18.63 43.22
CA ASP A 155 14.05 -18.72 43.90
C ASP A 155 14.00 -18.05 45.29
N MET A 156 13.26 -16.95 45.44
CA MET A 156 12.98 -16.35 46.76
C MET A 156 12.21 -17.33 47.66
N MET A 157 11.20 -18.03 47.13
CA MET A 157 10.44 -19.02 47.90
C MET A 157 11.32 -20.19 48.36
N LYS A 158 12.20 -20.71 47.48
CA LYS A 158 13.14 -21.78 47.85
C LYS A 158 14.06 -21.36 49.00
N ALA A 159 14.59 -20.14 48.94
CA ALA A 159 15.45 -19.61 50.00
C ALA A 159 14.72 -19.59 51.36
N VAL A 160 13.45 -19.12 51.39
CA VAL A 160 12.63 -19.13 52.62
C VAL A 160 12.46 -20.54 53.19
N TYR A 161 12.20 -21.54 52.35
CA TYR A 161 12.08 -22.93 52.79
C TYR A 161 13.40 -23.55 53.29
N GLU A 162 14.54 -23.11 52.76
CA GLU A 162 15.86 -23.54 53.25
C GLU A 162 16.17 -22.94 54.62
N PHE A 163 15.74 -21.70 54.88
CA PHE A 163 15.89 -21.06 56.20
C PHE A 163 15.04 -21.70 57.30
N GLU A 164 13.82 -22.18 57.00
CA GLU A 164 12.98 -22.86 58.00
C GLU A 164 13.50 -24.26 58.40
N LYS A 165 14.40 -24.85 57.62
CA LYS A 165 14.97 -26.19 57.89
C LYS A 165 16.29 -26.16 58.67
N MET A 166 16.83 -24.96 58.96
CA MET A 166 17.98 -24.75 59.84
C MET A 166 17.51 -24.51 61.27
#